data_AF-A0A6A4LSW9-F1
#
_entry.id   AF-A0A6A4LSW9-F1
#
_cell.length_a   1.000
_cell.length_b   1.000
_cell.length_c   1.000
_cell.angle_alpha   90.00
_cell.angle_beta   90.00
_cell.angle_gamma   90.00
#
_symmetry.space_group_name_H-M   'P 1'
#
loop_
_entity.id
_entity.type
_entity.pdbx_description
1 polymer ?
#
loop_
_entity_poly.entity_id
_entity_poly.type
_entity_poly.pdbx_seq_one_letter_code
_entity_poly.pdbx_strand_id
1 'polypeptide(L)'
;MSIPKEPEQVMKLRGGSVLGKKTILKSDHFPGCQNKRLSPQIDGAPNYRQADSLHVHGVAIPTIDGIRNVLKHVGAQIDGKQTRVLWINLREEPVKLITCFPY
;
A
#
# COMPACT_ATOMS: atom_id res chain seq x y z
N MET A 1 -11.24 -11.61 35.84
CA MET A 1 -11.68 -11.83 34.45
C MET A 1 -11.41 -10.55 33.66
N SER A 2 -10.72 -10.63 32.51
CA SER A 2 -10.47 -9.46 31.67
C SER A 2 -11.75 -9.08 30.93
N ILE A 3 -12.21 -7.84 31.10
CA ILE A 3 -13.34 -7.29 30.35
C ILE A 3 -12.94 -7.28 28.86
N PRO A 4 -13.77 -7.82 27.96
CA PRO A 4 -13.54 -7.70 26.52
C PRO A 4 -13.43 -6.21 26.17
N LYS A 5 -12.28 -5.80 25.65
CA LYS A 5 -12.12 -4.42 25.17
C LYS A 5 -12.70 -4.33 23.78
N GLU A 6 -13.44 -3.25 23.52
CA GLU A 6 -13.92 -2.94 22.18
C GLU A 6 -12.73 -2.84 21.20
N PRO A 7 -12.86 -3.34 19.95
CA PRO A 7 -11.76 -3.38 18.98
C PRO A 7 -11.07 -2.03 18.81
N GLU A 8 -11.84 -0.95 18.80
CA GLU A 8 -11.37 0.42 18.67
C GLU A 8 -10.46 0.87 19.81
N GLN A 9 -10.74 0.45 21.05
CA GLN A 9 -9.89 0.72 22.20
C GLN A 9 -8.58 -0.06 22.12
N VAL A 10 -8.64 -1.32 21.67
CA VAL A 10 -7.44 -2.15 21.48
C VAL A 10 -6.53 -1.54 20.42
N MET A 11 -7.09 -1.08 19.30
CA MET A 11 -6.33 -0.43 18.22
C MET A 11 -5.67 0.88 18.68
N LYS A 12 -6.39 1.72 19.44
CA LYS A 12 -5.86 3.01 19.94
C LYS A 12 -4.75 2.84 20.99
N LEU A 13 -4.85 1.82 21.83
CA LEU A 13 -3.92 1.58 22.94
C LEU A 13 -2.82 0.57 22.59
N ARG A 14 -2.79 0.08 21.35
CA ARG A 14 -1.78 -0.85 20.85
C ARG A 14 -0.41 -0.20 20.89
N GLY A 15 0.43 -0.64 21.84
CA GLY A 15 1.85 -0.33 21.90
C GLY A 15 2.66 -1.63 21.94
N GLY A 16 3.81 -1.67 21.27
CA GLY A 16 4.70 -2.84 21.25
C GLY A 16 5.56 -2.94 20.00
N SER A 17 6.60 -3.76 20.07
CA SER A 17 7.45 -4.05 18.91
C SER A 17 6.73 -5.02 17.98
N VAL A 18 6.47 -4.64 16.74
CA VAL A 18 5.77 -5.49 15.77
C VAL A 18 6.67 -6.59 15.20
N LEU A 19 7.95 -6.29 15.03
CA LEU A 19 8.96 -7.31 14.68
C LEU A 19 9.67 -7.72 15.96
N GLY A 20 9.49 -8.99 16.34
CA GLY A 20 10.05 -9.58 17.55
C GLY A 20 10.70 -10.93 17.27
N LYS A 21 11.32 -11.53 18.30
CA LYS A 21 11.80 -12.91 18.17
C LYS A 21 10.61 -13.82 17.81
N LYS A 22 10.81 -14.75 16.87
CA LYS A 22 9.79 -15.67 16.34
C LYS A 22 8.70 -15.01 15.47
N THR A 23 8.87 -13.77 15.01
CA THR A 23 8.05 -13.22 13.92
C THR A 23 8.71 -13.47 12.56
N ILE A 24 7.91 -13.66 11.51
CA ILE A 24 8.39 -13.80 10.13
C ILE A 24 8.13 -12.47 9.41
N LEU A 25 9.16 -11.98 8.73
CA LEU A 25 9.01 -10.92 7.74
C LEU A 25 8.86 -11.60 6.37
N LYS A 26 7.80 -11.26 5.63
CA LYS A 26 7.50 -11.90 4.35
C LYS A 26 7.71 -10.89 3.23
N SER A 27 8.33 -11.30 2.13
CA SER A 27 8.32 -10.44 0.93
C SER A 27 6.89 -10.29 0.44
N ASP A 28 6.49 -9.04 0.33
CA ASP A 28 5.10 -8.68 0.15
C ASP A 28 4.74 -8.47 -1.33
N HIS A 29 5.73 -8.03 -2.10
CA HIS A 29 5.65 -7.97 -3.54
C HIS A 29 5.84 -9.36 -4.13
N PHE A 30 4.78 -9.93 -4.72
CA PHE A 30 4.84 -11.24 -5.38
C PHE A 30 4.91 -11.08 -6.92
N PRO A 31 6.09 -11.20 -7.53
CA PRO A 31 6.25 -11.15 -8.99
C PRO A 31 5.61 -12.39 -9.61
N GLY A 32 4.38 -12.23 -10.11
CA GLY A 32 3.60 -13.33 -10.71
C GLY A 32 2.09 -13.23 -10.45
N CYS A 33 1.67 -12.57 -9.38
CA CYS A 33 0.25 -12.34 -9.05
C CYS A 33 -0.32 -11.09 -9.74
N GLN A 34 0.10 -10.85 -10.99
CA GLN A 34 -0.37 -9.73 -11.79
C GLN A 34 -1.46 -10.21 -12.74
N ASN A 35 -2.63 -9.59 -12.65
CA ASN A 35 -3.69 -9.78 -13.62
C ASN A 35 -3.34 -8.99 -14.89
N LYS A 36 -2.76 -9.70 -15.87
CA LYS A 36 -2.36 -9.13 -17.17
C LYS A 36 -3.53 -8.60 -18.01
N ARG A 37 -4.78 -8.88 -17.62
CA ARG A 37 -5.98 -8.33 -18.28
C ARG A 37 -6.34 -6.92 -17.81
N LEU A 38 -5.72 -6.43 -16.74
CA LEU A 38 -5.93 -5.06 -16.27
C LEU A 38 -5.06 -4.09 -17.09
N SER A 39 -5.69 -3.02 -17.55
CA SER A 39 -5.04 -1.89 -18.20
C SER A 39 -5.43 -0.60 -17.48
N PRO A 40 -4.50 0.34 -17.23
CA PRO A 40 -3.10 0.31 -17.65
C PRO A 40 -2.23 -0.59 -16.75
N GLN A 41 -1.12 -1.09 -17.31
CA GLN A 41 -0.06 -1.73 -16.54
C GLN A 41 0.98 -0.68 -16.14
N ILE A 42 1.29 -0.60 -14.86
CA ILE A 42 2.26 0.35 -14.31
C ILE A 42 3.40 -0.44 -13.67
N ASP A 43 4.63 -0.20 -14.13
CA ASP A 43 5.82 -0.90 -13.65
C ASP A 43 6.00 -0.70 -12.14
N GLY A 44 6.19 -1.81 -11.43
CA GLY A 44 6.31 -1.83 -9.96
C GLY A 44 4.99 -1.61 -9.21
N ALA A 45 3.86 -1.41 -9.90
CA ALA A 45 2.54 -1.13 -9.33
C ALA A 45 1.52 -2.18 -9.81
N PRO A 46 1.56 -3.40 -9.24
CA PRO A 46 0.78 -4.53 -9.73
C PRO A 46 -0.72 -4.29 -9.55
N ASN A 47 -1.53 -4.81 -10.47
CA ASN A 47 -3.00 -4.76 -10.41
C ASN A 47 -3.56 -3.34 -10.22
N TYR A 48 -2.89 -2.34 -10.80
CA TYR A 48 -3.42 -0.98 -10.84
C TYR A 48 -4.79 -0.96 -11.53
N ARG A 49 -5.69 -0.13 -10.98
CA ARG A 49 -7.04 0.10 -11.48
C ARG A 49 -7.53 1.47 -11.03
N GLN A 50 -8.39 2.07 -11.85
CA GLN A 50 -9.12 3.29 -11.52
C GLN A 50 -10.61 2.96 -11.48
N ALA A 51 -11.33 3.51 -10.51
CA ALA A 51 -12.78 3.40 -10.43
C ALA A 51 -13.40 4.41 -11.40
N ASP A 52 -13.86 3.94 -12.56
CA ASP A 52 -14.60 4.66 -13.60
C ASP A 52 -14.44 6.20 -13.59
N SER A 53 -15.51 6.93 -13.33
CA SER A 53 -15.57 8.39 -13.36
C SER A 53 -15.04 9.08 -12.10
N LEU A 54 -14.47 8.32 -11.15
CA LEU A 54 -13.98 8.84 -9.88
C LEU A 54 -12.46 8.97 -9.89
N HIS A 55 -11.95 9.94 -9.11
CA HIS A 55 -10.51 10.07 -8.80
C HIS A 55 -10.10 9.09 -7.69
N VAL A 56 -10.57 7.84 -7.80
CA VAL A 56 -10.27 6.77 -6.86
C VAL A 56 -9.47 5.72 -7.58
N HIS A 57 -8.26 5.48 -7.08
CA HIS A 57 -7.28 4.59 -7.68
C HIS A 57 -6.95 3.48 -6.68
N GLY A 58 -6.76 2.27 -7.19
CA GLY A 58 -6.37 1.11 -6.38
C GLY A 58 -5.19 0.40 -7.03
N VAL A 59 -4.28 -0.11 -6.20
CA VAL A 59 -3.13 -0.89 -6.64
C VAL A 59 -2.89 -2.01 -5.62
N ALA A 60 -2.35 -3.14 -6.06
CA ALA A 60 -1.74 -4.09 -5.14
C ALA A 60 -0.40 -3.53 -4.66
N ILE A 61 0.37 -4.30 -3.90
CA ILE A 61 1.49 -3.77 -3.12
C ILE A 61 2.62 -3.29 -4.04
N PRO A 62 2.85 -1.97 -4.13
CA PRO A 62 3.80 -1.43 -5.08
C PRO A 62 5.21 -1.37 -4.48
N THR A 63 6.21 -1.39 -5.36
CA THR A 63 7.57 -0.96 -5.01
C THR A 63 7.63 0.56 -4.86
N ILE A 64 8.74 1.11 -4.35
CA ILE A 64 8.92 2.57 -4.30
C ILE A 64 8.81 3.19 -5.70
N ASP A 65 9.42 2.57 -6.71
CA ASP A 65 9.32 3.04 -8.09
C ASP A 65 7.90 2.90 -8.64
N GLY A 66 7.17 1.85 -8.23
CA GLY A 66 5.76 1.71 -8.51
C GLY A 66 4.92 2.87 -7.98
N ILE A 67 5.15 3.30 -6.74
CA ILE A 67 4.47 4.47 -6.16
C ILE A 67 4.75 5.71 -7.00
N ARG A 68 6.03 5.96 -7.37
CA ARG A 68 6.40 7.11 -8.22
C ARG A 68 5.71 7.06 -9.59
N ASN A 69 5.67 5.88 -10.20
CA ASN A 69 5.04 5.68 -11.50
C ASN A 69 3.52 5.91 -11.43
N VAL A 70 2.86 5.46 -10.36
CA VAL A 70 1.43 5.73 -10.12
C VAL A 70 1.21 7.23 -9.95
N LEU A 71 2.00 7.93 -9.13
CA LEU A 71 1.88 9.38 -8.93
C LEU A 71 2.06 10.15 -10.24
N LYS A 72 3.02 9.74 -11.08
CA LYS A 72 3.22 10.32 -12.41
C LYS A 72 2.01 10.07 -13.33
N HIS A 73 1.47 8.85 -13.30
CA HIS A 73 0.31 8.44 -14.09
C HIS A 73 -0.97 9.21 -13.73
N VAL A 74 -1.22 9.46 -12.45
CA VAL A 74 -2.38 10.25 -11.99
C VAL A 74 -2.18 11.78 -12.11
N GLY A 75 -1.05 12.23 -12.68
CA GLY A 75 -0.77 13.64 -12.89
C GLY A 75 -0.38 14.41 -11.61
N ALA A 76 0.12 13.72 -10.59
CA ALA A 76 0.62 14.30 -9.35
C ALA A 76 2.13 14.56 -9.41
N GLN A 77 2.53 15.33 -10.44
CA GLN A 77 3.93 15.66 -10.71
C GLN A 77 4.29 17.00 -10.06
N ILE A 78 5.55 17.14 -9.64
CA ILE A 78 6.04 18.35 -8.96
C ILE A 78 5.98 19.59 -9.87
N ASP A 79 6.20 19.41 -11.18
CA ASP A 79 6.25 20.51 -12.17
C ASP A 79 4.90 20.78 -12.88
N GLY A 80 3.81 20.13 -12.46
CA GLY A 80 2.48 20.24 -13.08
C GLY A 80 1.45 21.01 -12.25
N LYS A 81 0.18 21.04 -12.71
CA LYS A 81 -0.95 21.42 -11.84
C LYS A 81 -0.89 20.56 -10.57
N GLN A 82 -0.85 21.19 -9.39
CA GLN A 82 -0.74 20.49 -8.11
C GLN A 82 -1.96 19.59 -7.85
N THR A 83 -1.88 18.34 -8.33
CA THR A 83 -2.84 17.29 -8.00
C THR A 83 -2.50 16.78 -6.61
N ARG A 84 -3.35 17.09 -5.63
CA ARG A 84 -3.18 16.58 -4.25
C ARG A 84 -3.61 15.12 -4.21
N VAL A 85 -2.71 14.24 -3.78
CA VAL A 85 -2.96 12.80 -3.65
C VAL A 85 -2.94 12.42 -2.17
N LEU A 86 -3.96 11.68 -1.75
CA LEU A 86 -3.98 11.00 -0.46
C LEU A 86 -3.72 9.52 -0.69
N TRP A 87 -2.59 9.02 -0.18
CA TRP A 87 -2.24 7.61 -0.27
C TRP A 87 -2.61 6.91 1.05
N ILE A 88 -3.61 6.03 1.00
CA ILE A 88 -4.10 5.30 2.18
C ILE A 88 -3.68 3.83 2.05
N ASN A 89 -2.95 3.33 3.05
CA ASN A 89 -2.73 1.89 3.19
C ASN A 89 -3.85 1.30 4.05
N LEU A 90 -4.54 0.29 3.54
CA LEU A 90 -5.67 -0.37 4.20
C LEU A 90 -5.26 -1.65 4.96
N ARG A 91 -3.97 -1.99 5.01
CA ARG A 91 -3.48 -3.15 5.76
C ARG A 91 -3.43 -2.88 7.25
N GLU A 92 -3.87 -3.86 8.03
CA GLU A 92 -3.78 -3.82 9.49
C GLU A 92 -2.37 -4.14 9.96
N GLU A 93 -1.70 -5.06 9.28
CA GLU A 93 -0.29 -5.38 9.49
C GLU A 93 0.61 -4.24 8.98
N PRO A 94 1.70 -3.91 9.70
CA PRO A 94 2.60 -2.88 9.25
C PRO A 94 3.40 -3.37 8.05
N VAL A 95 3.40 -2.56 7.00
CA VAL A 95 4.30 -2.72 5.85
C VAL A 95 5.57 -1.93 6.10
N LYS A 96 6.72 -2.56 5.87
CA LYS A 96 8.03 -1.89 5.93
C LYS A 96 8.73 -1.96 4.58
N LEU A 97 9.34 -0.84 4.20
CA LEU A 97 10.23 -0.78 3.05
C LEU A 97 11.66 -1.07 3.51
N ILE A 98 12.24 -2.16 3.04
CA ILE A 98 13.65 -2.51 3.26
C ILE A 98 14.34 -2.50 1.92
N THR A 99 15.39 -1.68 1.80
CA THR A 99 16.15 -1.49 0.55
C THR A 99 15.22 -1.27 -0.66
N CYS A 100 14.18 -0.44 -0.50
CA CYS A 100 13.18 -0.09 -1.52
C CYS A 100 12.16 -1.18 -1.91
N PHE A 101 12.16 -2.34 -1.25
CA PHE A 101 11.16 -3.40 -1.46
C PHE A 101 10.17 -3.48 -0.28
N PRO A 102 8.88 -3.76 -0.53
CA PRO A 102 7.89 -3.91 0.53
C PRO A 102 7.94 -5.31 1.16
N TYR A 103 7.82 -5.32 2.48
CA TYR A 103 7.78 -6.49 3.35
C TYR A 103 6.70 -6.32 4.44
#